data_AF-A0A9W9DB32-F1
#
_entry.id   AF-A0A9W9DB32-F1
#
_cell.length_a   1.000
_cell.length_b   1.000
_cell.length_c   1.000
_cell.angle_alpha   90.00
_cell.angle_beta   90.00
_cell.angle_gamma   90.00
#
_symmetry.space_group_name_H-M   'P 1'
#
loop_
_entity.id
_entity.type
_entity.pdbx_description
1 polymer ?
#
loop_
_entity_poly.entity_id
_entity_poly.type
_entity_poly.pdbx_seq_one_letter_code
_entity_poly.pdbx_strand_id
1 'polypeptide(L)'
;MAALAQLEQLQAQIDDLRLAIPRIIEPFHRPPNPSTFKLYSQGVIGSQNGIKALNEAWRSPEVQETLAHTKKSFDANSDLTACASVPSYGWIERERQEHESHKGPGEHTTVEDHSNRLDDETVSCIVAEFQGTQPNIKLQAQDDKRSIK
;
A
#
# COMPACT_ATOMS: atom_id res chain seq x y z
N MET A 1 -10.30 15.46 -2.59
CA MET A 1 -10.47 14.58 -3.77
C MET A 1 -10.75 13.12 -3.39
N ALA A 2 -11.54 12.91 -2.34
CA ALA A 2 -11.57 11.62 -1.62
C ALA A 2 -12.36 10.50 -2.30
N ALA A 3 -13.50 10.82 -2.92
CA ALA A 3 -14.36 9.79 -3.52
C ALA A 3 -13.69 9.04 -4.69
N LEU A 4 -12.90 9.74 -5.52
CA LEU A 4 -12.18 9.12 -6.63
C LEU A 4 -10.99 8.27 -6.15
N ALA A 5 -10.31 8.71 -5.09
CA ALA A 5 -9.24 7.93 -4.46
C ALA A 5 -9.79 6.64 -3.83
N GLN A 6 -10.95 6.72 -3.17
CA GLN A 6 -11.65 5.55 -2.63
C GLN A 6 -12.05 4.56 -3.72
N LEU A 7 -12.56 5.04 -4.87
CA LEU A 7 -12.89 4.19 -6.01
C LEU A 7 -11.64 3.53 -6.62
N GLU A 8 -10.54 4.26 -6.76
CA GLU A 8 -9.25 3.71 -7.23
C GLU A 8 -8.73 2.63 -6.27
N GLN A 9 -8.83 2.85 -4.96
CA GLN A 9 -8.45 1.86 -3.95
C GLN A 9 -9.32 0.60 -4.03
N LEU A 10 -10.63 0.76 -4.22
CA LEU A 10 -11.57 -0.35 -4.37
C LEU A 10 -11.28 -1.17 -5.64
N GLN A 11 -10.94 -0.48 -6.73
CA GLN A 11 -10.52 -1.13 -7.97
C GLN A 11 -9.23 -1.94 -7.76
N ALA A 12 -8.24 -1.37 -7.07
CA ALA A 12 -7.00 -2.07 -6.76
C ALA A 12 -7.22 -3.34 -5.91
N GLN A 13 -8.16 -3.30 -4.96
CA GLN A 13 -8.53 -4.49 -4.17
C GLN A 13 -9.17 -5.58 -5.05
N ILE A 14 -10.05 -5.21 -5.98
CA ILE A 14 -10.65 -6.17 -6.92
C ILE A 14 -9.58 -6.75 -7.86
N ASP A 15 -8.68 -5.91 -8.35
CA ASP A 15 -7.57 -6.35 -9.21
C ASP A 15 -6.63 -7.31 -8.48
N ASP A 16 -6.36 -7.09 -7.20
CA ASP A 16 -5.58 -8.01 -6.38
C ASP A 16 -6.30 -9.37 -6.20
N LEU A 17 -7.62 -9.37 -6.00
CA LEU A 17 -8.40 -10.60 -5.89
C LEU A 17 -8.40 -11.43 -7.17
N ARG A 18 -8.23 -10.83 -8.34
CA ARG A 18 -8.06 -11.58 -9.60
C ARG A 18 -6.82 -12.47 -9.57
N LEU A 19 -5.82 -12.10 -8.78
CA LEU A 19 -4.59 -12.87 -8.60
C LEU A 19 -4.71 -13.97 -7.54
N ALA A 20 -5.84 -14.08 -6.82
CA ALA A 20 -6.03 -15.08 -5.77
C ALA A 20 -5.88 -16.52 -6.30
N ILE A 21 -6.61 -16.87 -7.37
CA ILE A 21 -6.53 -18.21 -7.97
C ILE A 21 -5.11 -18.51 -8.43
N PRO A 22 -4.47 -17.66 -9.27
CA PRO A 22 -3.06 -17.84 -9.63
C PRO A 22 -2.15 -18.06 -8.42
N ARG A 23 -2.21 -17.20 -7.38
CA ARG A 23 -1.36 -17.31 -6.18
C ARG A 23 -1.53 -18.63 -5.43
N ILE A 24 -2.75 -19.17 -5.39
CA ILE A 24 -3.06 -20.42 -4.69
C ILE A 24 -2.57 -21.64 -5.49
N ILE A 25 -2.70 -21.61 -6.82
CA ILE A 25 -2.37 -22.76 -7.67
C ILE A 25 -0.91 -22.78 -8.15
N GLU A 26 -0.25 -21.63 -8.20
CA GLU A 26 1.12 -21.46 -8.68
C GLU A 26 2.13 -22.40 -8.00
N PRO A 27 2.08 -22.64 -6.67
CA PRO A 27 3.01 -23.56 -6.00
C PRO A 27 2.93 -25.00 -6.53
N PHE A 28 1.78 -25.43 -7.04
CA PHE A 28 1.57 -26.77 -7.57
C PHE A 28 2.01 -26.94 -9.03
N HIS A 29 2.30 -25.85 -9.74
CA HIS A 29 2.87 -25.90 -11.09
C HIS A 29 4.38 -26.13 -11.09
N ARG A 30 5.04 -25.99 -9.93
CA ARG A 30 6.46 -26.23 -9.73
C ARG A 30 6.69 -27.65 -9.19
N PRO A 31 7.88 -28.24 -9.39
CA PRO A 31 8.25 -29.48 -8.73
C PRO A 31 8.07 -29.36 -7.20
N PRO A 32 7.46 -30.37 -6.53
CA PRO A 32 7.21 -30.32 -5.11
C PRO A 32 8.49 -30.05 -4.31
N ASN A 33 8.42 -29.06 -3.44
CA ASN A 33 9.50 -28.70 -2.52
C ASN A 33 8.94 -28.46 -1.11
N PRO A 34 9.78 -28.44 -0.07
CA PRO A 34 9.31 -28.23 1.30
C PRO A 34 8.56 -26.91 1.52
N SER A 35 8.73 -25.90 0.65
CA SER A 35 8.05 -24.61 0.74
C SER A 35 6.70 -24.57 0.02
N THR A 36 6.32 -25.61 -0.72
CA THR A 36 5.09 -25.64 -1.54
C THR A 36 3.84 -25.42 -0.68
N PHE A 37 3.74 -26.12 0.47
CA PHE A 37 2.63 -25.93 1.40
C PHE A 37 2.62 -24.53 2.03
N LYS A 38 3.80 -23.98 2.33
CA LYS A 38 3.93 -22.62 2.89
C LYS A 38 3.44 -21.57 1.88
N LEU A 39 3.83 -21.69 0.62
CA LEU A 39 3.40 -20.77 -0.43
C LEU A 39 1.90 -20.87 -0.70
N TYR A 40 1.36 -22.09 -0.72
CA TYR A 40 -0.08 -22.33 -0.81
C TYR A 40 -0.84 -21.67 0.34
N SER A 41 -0.43 -21.91 1.59
CA SER A 41 -1.12 -21.37 2.76
C SER A 41 -1.05 -19.84 2.81
N GLN A 42 0.08 -19.25 2.43
CA GLN A 42 0.22 -17.80 2.26
C GLN A 42 -0.73 -17.26 1.18
N GLY A 43 -0.82 -17.92 0.03
CA GLY A 43 -1.75 -17.54 -1.04
C GLY A 43 -3.22 -17.57 -0.59
N VAL A 44 -3.61 -18.60 0.16
CA VAL A 44 -4.98 -18.73 0.70
C VAL A 44 -5.27 -17.65 1.75
N ILE A 45 -4.39 -17.47 2.75
CA ILE A 45 -4.58 -16.49 3.82
C ILE A 45 -4.60 -15.07 3.26
N GLY A 46 -3.66 -14.74 2.36
CA GLY A 46 -3.60 -13.44 1.70
C GLY A 46 -4.87 -13.13 0.92
N SER A 47 -5.37 -14.10 0.15
CA SER A 47 -6.62 -13.96 -0.60
C SER A 47 -7.83 -13.79 0.32
N GLN A 48 -7.89 -14.55 1.42
CA GLN A 48 -8.98 -14.42 2.40
C GLN A 48 -8.98 -13.05 3.07
N ASN A 49 -7.81 -12.53 3.43
CA ASN A 49 -7.67 -11.19 4.01
C ASN A 49 -8.06 -10.11 2.99
N GLY A 50 -7.67 -10.26 1.73
CA GLY A 50 -8.09 -9.37 0.64
C GLY A 50 -9.61 -9.33 0.49
N ILE A 51 -10.30 -10.48 0.55
CA ILE A 51 -11.76 -10.54 0.47
C ILE A 51 -12.41 -9.83 1.66
N LYS A 52 -11.88 -10.02 2.87
CA LYS A 52 -12.40 -9.35 4.07
C LYS A 52 -12.24 -7.84 3.96
N ALA A 53 -11.05 -7.36 3.60
CA ALA A 53 -10.78 -5.94 3.42
C ALA A 53 -11.67 -5.32 2.34
N LEU A 54 -11.88 -6.02 1.21
CA LEU A 54 -12.81 -5.57 0.18
C LEU A 54 -14.24 -5.49 0.69
N ASN A 55 -14.71 -6.50 1.42
CA ASN A 55 -16.08 -6.52 1.92
C ASN A 55 -16.32 -5.42 2.97
N GLU A 56 -15.33 -5.14 3.82
CA GLU A 56 -15.37 -4.04 4.78
C GLU A 56 -15.41 -2.69 4.06
N ALA A 57 -14.49 -2.44 3.11
CA ALA A 57 -14.46 -1.22 2.32
C ALA A 57 -15.73 -1.04 1.48
N TRP A 58 -16.20 -2.10 0.83
CA TRP A 58 -17.41 -2.08 0.02
C TRP A 58 -18.65 -1.71 0.84
N ARG A 59 -18.74 -2.19 2.08
CA ARG A 59 -19.87 -1.92 2.98
C ARG A 59 -19.76 -0.59 3.72
N SER A 60 -18.68 0.16 3.55
CA SER A 60 -18.52 1.44 4.24
C SER A 60 -19.63 2.41 3.80
N PRO A 61 -20.19 3.21 4.72
CA PRO A 61 -21.21 4.20 4.38
C PRO A 61 -20.77 5.16 3.27
N GLU A 62 -19.50 5.58 3.29
CA GLU A 62 -18.92 6.52 2.36
C GLU A 62 -18.87 5.96 0.93
N VAL A 63 -18.47 4.69 0.78
CA VAL A 63 -18.45 4.01 -0.52
C VAL A 63 -19.88 3.80 -1.02
N GLN A 64 -20.80 3.36 -0.15
CA GLN A 64 -22.20 3.16 -0.54
C GLN A 64 -22.89 4.47 -0.95
N GLU A 65 -22.63 5.57 -0.24
CA GLU A 65 -23.14 6.89 -0.61
C GLU A 65 -22.58 7.36 -1.95
N THR A 66 -21.26 7.20 -2.16
CA THR A 66 -20.60 7.55 -3.42
C THR A 66 -21.19 6.76 -4.60
N LEU A 67 -21.40 5.46 -4.43
CA LEU A 67 -22.01 4.61 -5.46
C LEU A 67 -23.47 5.00 -5.74
N ALA A 68 -24.24 5.30 -4.69
CA ALA A 68 -25.62 5.74 -4.82
C ALA A 68 -25.72 7.10 -5.53
N HIS A 69 -24.84 8.05 -5.19
CA HIS A 69 -24.76 9.36 -5.85
C HIS A 69 -24.37 9.22 -7.33
N THR A 70 -23.39 8.37 -7.61
CA THR A 70 -22.94 8.09 -8.99
C THR A 70 -24.07 7.51 -9.83
N LYS A 71 -24.82 6.55 -9.28
CA LYS A 71 -25.99 5.97 -9.96
C LYS A 71 -27.07 7.03 -10.26
N LYS A 72 -27.44 7.85 -9.27
CA LYS A 72 -28.42 8.94 -9.46
C LYS A 72 -27.96 9.94 -10.52
N SER A 73 -26.66 10.25 -10.53
CA SER A 73 -26.08 11.17 -11.51
C SER A 73 -26.15 10.60 -12.93
N PHE A 74 -25.87 9.30 -13.09
CA PHE A 74 -25.98 8.61 -14.37
C PHE A 74 -27.44 8.50 -14.85
N ASP A 75 -28.38 8.21 -13.96
CA ASP A 75 -29.81 8.17 -14.29
C ASP A 75 -30.33 9.56 -14.74
N ALA A 76 -29.77 10.64 -14.19
CA ALA A 76 -30.11 12.01 -14.56
C ALA A 76 -29.44 12.49 -15.85
N ASN A 77 -28.20 12.04 -16.11
CA ASN A 77 -27.48 12.32 -17.34
C ASN A 77 -26.63 11.11 -17.75
N SER A 78 -27.06 10.45 -18.81
CA SER A 78 -26.39 9.27 -19.36
C SER A 78 -25.21 9.61 -20.29
N ASP A 79 -25.03 10.89 -20.64
CA ASP A 79 -23.90 11.32 -21.44
C ASP A 79 -22.62 11.33 -20.59
N LEU A 80 -21.77 10.33 -20.82
CA LEU A 80 -20.49 10.15 -20.15
C LEU A 80 -19.31 10.70 -20.97
N THR A 81 -19.55 11.42 -22.07
CA THR A 81 -18.46 11.93 -22.93
C THR A 81 -17.47 12.82 -22.16
N ALA A 82 -17.94 13.60 -21.18
CA ALA A 82 -17.09 14.41 -20.32
C ALA A 82 -16.14 13.57 -19.43
N CYS A 83 -16.54 12.34 -19.06
CA CYS A 83 -15.72 11.44 -18.25
C CYS A 83 -14.46 10.97 -18.97
N ALA A 84 -14.40 11.05 -20.31
CA ALA A 84 -13.20 10.69 -21.07
C ALA A 84 -11.98 11.58 -20.75
N SER A 85 -12.21 12.79 -20.24
CA SER A 85 -11.14 13.70 -19.80
C SER A 85 -10.65 13.43 -18.37
N VAL A 86 -11.35 12.58 -17.60
CA VAL A 86 -11.02 12.30 -16.20
C VAL A 86 -9.99 11.17 -16.15
N PRO A 87 -8.81 11.39 -15.54
CA PRO A 87 -7.80 10.34 -15.40
C PRO A 87 -8.33 9.13 -14.61
N SER A 88 -8.00 7.92 -15.03
CA SER A 88 -8.42 6.69 -14.31
C SER A 88 -7.59 6.38 -13.05
N TYR A 89 -6.40 6.98 -12.93
CA TYR A 89 -5.44 6.69 -11.87
C TYR A 89 -4.82 7.96 -11.27
N GLY A 90 -4.19 7.80 -10.11
CA GLY A 90 -3.42 8.84 -9.42
C GLY A 90 -4.25 9.71 -8.47
N TRP A 91 -5.48 9.31 -8.16
CA TRP A 91 -6.32 9.98 -7.19
C TRP A 91 -5.87 9.71 -5.76
N ILE A 92 -5.40 8.49 -5.46
CA ILE A 92 -4.83 8.15 -4.15
C ILE A 92 -3.62 9.05 -3.83
N GLU A 93 -2.73 9.24 -4.81
CA GLU A 93 -1.55 10.09 -4.66
C GLU A 93 -1.93 11.57 -4.52
N ARG A 94 -2.90 12.05 -5.30
CA ARG A 94 -3.40 13.43 -5.18
C ARG A 94 -4.09 13.69 -3.83
N GLU A 95 -4.87 12.74 -3.33
CA GLU A 95 -5.49 12.83 -2.01
C GLU A 95 -4.41 12.90 -0.93
N ARG A 96 -3.39 12.04 -1.00
CA ARG A 96 -2.24 12.08 -0.09
C ARG A 96 -1.54 13.44 -0.11
N GLN A 97 -1.21 13.95 -1.29
CA GLN A 97 -0.55 15.26 -1.44
C GLN A 97 -1.43 16.42 -0.95
N GLU A 98 -2.75 16.34 -1.15
CA GLU A 98 -3.71 17.31 -0.62
C GLU A 98 -3.70 17.29 0.92
N HIS A 99 -3.74 16.11 1.55
CA HIS A 99 -3.67 15.96 3.00
C HIS A 99 -2.32 16.43 3.60
N GLU A 100 -1.21 16.19 2.91
CA GLU A 100 0.12 16.63 3.34
C GLU A 100 0.29 18.15 3.20
N SER A 101 -0.26 18.76 2.15
CA SER A 101 -0.19 20.21 1.90
C SER A 101 -1.06 21.02 2.87
N HIS A 102 -2.11 20.42 3.45
CA HIS A 102 -2.96 21.06 4.46
C HIS A 102 -2.39 20.97 5.89
N LYS A 103 -1.33 20.18 6.12
CA LYS A 103 -0.51 20.28 7.32
C LYS A 103 0.48 21.45 7.17
N GLY A 104 0.00 22.66 7.42
CA GLY A 104 0.86 23.85 7.53
C GLY A 104 1.92 23.72 8.64
N PRO A 105 2.98 24.57 8.63
CA PRO A 105 4.05 24.51 9.62
C PRO A 105 3.56 25.10 10.94
N GLY A 106 3.05 24.25 11.83
CA GLY A 106 2.65 24.71 13.16
C GLY A 106 1.77 23.73 13.90
N GLU A 107 2.36 22.71 14.49
CA GLU A 107 2.30 22.52 15.95
C GLU A 107 3.35 21.49 16.34
N HIS A 108 4.39 21.95 17.04
CA HIS A 108 5.32 21.10 17.74
C HIS A 108 4.61 20.55 18.99
N THR A 109 3.58 19.73 18.80
CA THR A 109 3.07 18.90 19.88
C THR A 109 4.02 17.73 19.98
N THR A 110 4.85 17.75 21.02
CA THR A 110 5.62 16.60 21.49
C THR A 110 4.66 15.45 21.79
N VAL A 111 4.34 14.68 20.76
CA VAL A 111 3.95 13.29 20.94
C VAL A 111 5.27 12.55 21.00
N GLU A 112 5.58 11.97 22.15
CA GLU A 112 6.66 11.01 22.28
C GLU A 112 6.37 9.85 21.32
N ASP A 113 6.89 9.99 20.10
CA ASP A 113 6.95 8.92 19.12
C ASP A 113 8.08 8.00 19.55
N HIS A 114 7.74 7.03 20.40
CA HIS A 114 8.56 5.85 20.64
C HIS A 114 8.50 4.89 19.43
N SER A 115 8.89 5.38 18.26
CA SER A 115 9.10 4.53 17.10
C SER A 115 10.20 5.05 16.17
N ASN A 116 11.34 4.36 16.23
CA ASN A 116 12.30 4.20 15.14
C ASN A 116 13.22 5.37 14.78
N ARG A 117 13.64 6.18 15.77
CA ARG A 117 14.94 6.84 15.64
C ARG A 117 16.02 5.79 15.94
N LEU A 118 16.57 5.19 14.88
CA LEU A 118 17.73 4.31 15.00
C LEU A 118 18.91 5.16 15.45
N ASP A 119 19.35 4.97 16.70
CA ASP A 119 20.53 5.64 17.21
C ASP A 119 21.78 5.15 16.46
N ASP A 120 22.78 6.02 16.30
CA ASP A 120 24.02 5.75 15.56
C ASP A 120 24.73 4.47 16.03
N GLU A 121 24.58 4.12 17.31
CA GLU A 121 25.12 2.90 17.90
C GLU A 121 24.44 1.64 17.37
N THR A 122 23.12 1.70 17.13
CA THR A 122 22.35 0.60 16.53
C THR A 122 22.70 0.43 15.06
N VAL A 123 22.86 1.54 14.33
CA VAL A 123 23.31 1.53 12.93
C VAL A 123 24.72 0.92 12.81
N SER A 124 25.63 1.28 13.71
CA SER A 124 26.99 0.74 13.75
C SER A 124 27.01 -0.77 14.02
N CYS A 125 26.14 -1.26 14.91
CA CYS A 125 26.00 -2.68 15.21
C CYS A 125 25.54 -3.48 13.97
N ILE A 126 24.53 -2.98 13.26
CA ILE A 126 23.99 -3.63 12.04
C ILE A 126 25.04 -3.66 10.93
N VAL A 127 25.79 -2.57 10.75
CA VAL A 127 26.88 -2.51 9.76
C VAL A 127 27.99 -3.52 10.08
N ALA A 128 28.37 -3.65 11.36
CA ALA A 128 29.39 -4.60 11.78
C ALA A 128 28.95 -6.06 11.59
N GLU A 129 27.71 -6.39 11.95
CA GLU A 129 27.13 -7.73 11.76
C GLU A 129 27.06 -8.12 10.27
N PHE A 130 26.69 -7.17 9.41
CA PHE A 130 26.62 -7.39 7.97
C PHE A 130 28.01 -7.57 7.33
N GLN A 131 28.99 -6.75 7.71
CA GLN A 131 30.38 -6.89 7.22
C GLN A 131 31.03 -8.21 7.66
N GLY A 132 30.72 -8.70 8.86
CA GLY A 132 31.16 -10.02 9.32
C GLY A 132 30.59 -11.17 8.49
N THR A 133 29.36 -11.00 7.98
CA THR A 133 28.67 -12.02 7.17
C THR A 133 29.05 -11.96 5.69
N GLN A 134 29.46 -10.79 5.18
CA GLN A 134 29.74 -10.52 3.76
C GLN A 134 31.04 -9.72 3.60
N PRO A 135 32.23 -10.33 3.76
CA PRO A 135 33.51 -9.61 3.74
C PRO A 135 33.86 -8.97 2.37
N ASN A 136 33.15 -9.34 1.31
CA ASN A 136 33.38 -8.84 -0.06
C ASN A 136 32.54 -7.60 -0.41
N ILE A 137 31.65 -7.13 0.47
CA ILE A 137 30.74 -6.01 0.20
C ILE A 137 31.15 -4.83 1.09
N LYS A 138 31.60 -3.74 0.47
CA LYS A 138 31.87 -2.47 1.18
C LYS A 138 30.58 -1.66 1.28
N LEU A 139 30.08 -1.49 2.50
CA LEU A 139 28.97 -0.61 2.82
C LEU A 139 29.50 0.70 3.40
N GLN A 140 28.97 1.82 2.90
CA GLN A 140 29.21 3.15 3.43
C GLN A 140 27.86 3.76 3.81
N ALA A 141 27.67 4.07 5.08
CA ALA A 141 26.51 4.82 5.55
C ALA A 141 26.77 6.31 5.34
N GLN A 142 25.88 6.99 4.62
CA GLN A 142 25.95 8.43 4.39
C GLN A 142 24.67 9.06 4.93
N ASP A 143 24.80 9.85 5.99
CA ASP A 143 23.75 10.72 6.51
C ASP A 143 24.02 12.17 6.04
N ASP A 144 22.96 12.90 5.70
CA ASP A 144 22.96 14.06 4.80
C ASP A 144 23.50 15.36 5.42
N LYS A 145 24.55 15.25 6.26
CA LYS A 145 25.54 16.30 6.55
C LYS A 145 26.75 15.88 7.39
N ARG A 146 26.93 14.60 7.77
CA ARG A 146 28.16 14.12 8.44
C ARG A 146 28.44 12.66 8.11
N SER A 147 29.67 12.39 7.66
CA SER A 147 30.18 11.02 7.56
C SER A 147 30.43 10.45 8.96
N ILE A 148 29.70 9.41 9.35
CA ILE A 148 30.06 8.58 10.50
C ILE A 148 31.26 7.73 10.05
N LYS A 149 32.40 7.93 10.70
CA LYS A 149 33.63 7.16 10.49
C LYS A 149 33.71 6.02 11.48
#